data_AF-A0A531L0F7-F1
#
_entry.id   AF-A0A531L0F7-F1
#
_cell.length_a   1.000
_cell.length_b   1.000
_cell.length_c   1.000
_cell.angle_alpha   90.00
_cell.angle_beta   90.00
_cell.angle_gamma   90.00
#
_symmetry.space_group_name_H-M   'P 1'
#
loop_
_entity.id
_entity.type
_entity.pdbx_description
1 polymer ?
#
loop_
_entity_poly.entity_id
_entity_poly.type
_entity_poly.pdbx_seq_one_letter_code
_entity_poly.pdbx_strand_id
1 'polypeptide(L)'
;MDQQTPDVRTIQGGGNVAEVFRAFLGLGLTSFGGPVAHLGYFREAFVVRRKWIGEQAYADLVALCQFLPGPASSQVGMAIGLQRAGYVGLLAAWTAFTLPSAILLVAFAYGASALGADGGTGWIQG
;
A
#
# COMPACT_ATOMS: atom_id res chain seq x y z
N MET A 1 0.77 -1.83 40.90
CA MET A 1 -0.06 -1.54 39.71
C MET A 1 0.90 -1.12 38.62
N ASP A 2 1.53 -2.09 37.96
CA ASP A 2 2.39 -1.83 36.81
C ASP A 2 1.48 -1.43 35.65
N GLN A 3 1.39 -0.13 35.38
CA GLN A 3 0.77 0.36 34.16
C GLN A 3 1.69 -0.08 33.01
N GLN A 4 1.36 -1.22 32.41
CA GLN A 4 1.91 -1.65 31.13
C GLN A 4 1.61 -0.57 30.10
N THR A 5 2.53 0.36 29.89
CA THR A 5 2.51 1.25 28.73
C THR A 5 2.45 0.34 27.50
N PRO A 6 1.45 0.48 26.60
CA PRO A 6 1.42 -0.32 25.39
C PRO A 6 2.75 -0.11 24.67
N ASP A 7 3.48 -1.20 24.42
CA ASP A 7 4.82 -1.13 23.88
C ASP A 7 4.78 -0.47 22.50
N VAL A 8 5.23 0.78 22.43
CA VAL A 8 5.31 1.60 21.23
C VAL A 8 6.22 0.96 20.16
N ARG A 9 6.95 -0.10 20.52
CA ARG A 9 7.91 -0.80 19.67
C ARG A 9 7.35 -2.02 18.96
N THR A 10 6.13 -2.47 19.30
CA THR A 10 5.63 -3.75 18.79
C THR A 10 4.67 -3.58 17.60
N ILE A 11 4.87 -4.39 16.57
CA ILE A 11 3.93 -4.55 15.46
C ILE A 11 2.95 -5.68 15.83
N GLN A 12 1.65 -5.37 15.88
CA GLN A 12 0.63 -6.29 16.34
C GLN A 12 0.33 -7.36 15.27
N GLY A 13 0.86 -8.56 15.47
CA GLY A 13 0.48 -9.76 14.73
C GLY A 13 -0.91 -10.30 15.10
N GLY A 14 -1.34 -11.37 14.43
CA GLY A 14 -2.62 -12.04 14.73
C GLY A 14 -3.85 -11.43 14.04
N GLY A 15 -3.65 -10.57 13.05
CA GLY A 15 -4.73 -10.05 12.20
C GLY A 15 -5.20 -11.05 11.15
N ASN A 16 -6.38 -10.79 10.58
CA ASN A 16 -6.93 -11.61 9.50
C ASN A 16 -6.48 -11.06 8.13
N VAL A 17 -6.19 -11.93 7.17
CA VAL A 17 -5.90 -11.58 5.77
C VAL A 17 -6.97 -10.67 5.16
N ALA A 18 -8.26 -10.90 5.46
CA ALA A 18 -9.34 -10.05 4.97
C ALA A 18 -9.27 -8.62 5.52
N GLU A 19 -8.77 -8.45 6.75
CA GLU A 19 -8.52 -7.14 7.38
C GLU A 19 -7.43 -6.39 6.62
N VAL A 20 -6.32 -7.08 6.32
CA VAL A 20 -5.20 -6.55 5.51
C VAL A 20 -5.68 -6.17 4.12
N PHE A 21 -6.34 -7.09 3.42
CA PHE A 21 -6.83 -6.87 2.05
C PHE A 21 -7.75 -5.65 1.97
N ARG A 22 -8.76 -5.54 2.85
CA ARG A 22 -9.68 -4.39 2.84
C ARG A 22 -8.98 -3.07 3.15
N ALA A 23 -8.01 -3.08 4.06
CA ALA A 23 -7.25 -1.87 4.39
C ALA A 23 -6.39 -1.40 3.22
N PHE A 24 -5.63 -2.32 2.60
CA PHE A 24 -4.78 -2.00 1.46
C PHE A 24 -5.57 -1.72 0.17
N LEU A 25 -6.76 -2.31 0.00
CA LEU A 25 -7.63 -2.02 -1.14
C LEU A 25 -8.11 -0.58 -1.12
N GLY A 26 -8.57 -0.10 0.05
CA GLY A 26 -8.94 1.30 0.22
C GLY A 26 -7.77 2.22 -0.08
N LEU A 27 -6.57 1.89 0.42
CA LEU A 27 -5.37 2.67 0.14
C LEU A 27 -4.95 2.63 -1.34
N GLY A 28 -5.04 1.49 -2.02
CA GLY A 28 -4.74 1.36 -3.45
C GLY A 28 -5.65 2.22 -4.33
N LEU A 29 -6.87 2.48 -3.88
CA LEU A 29 -7.82 3.37 -4.55
C LEU A 29 -7.62 4.86 -4.22
N THR A 30 -6.99 5.19 -3.10
CA THR A 30 -6.92 6.60 -2.62
C THR A 30 -5.50 7.17 -2.53
N SER A 31 -4.44 6.36 -2.66
CA SER A 31 -3.06 6.81 -2.44
C SER A 31 -2.45 7.40 -3.71
N PHE A 32 -2.56 8.72 -3.88
CA PHE A 32 -1.94 9.47 -4.97
C PHE A 32 -0.79 10.37 -4.45
N GLY A 33 0.01 10.97 -5.33
CA GLY A 33 1.04 11.93 -4.93
C GLY A 33 2.44 11.36 -4.67
N GLY A 34 2.72 10.13 -5.10
CA GLY A 34 4.08 9.55 -5.10
C GLY A 34 4.51 8.88 -3.79
N PRO A 35 5.77 8.38 -3.73
CA PRO A 35 6.22 7.50 -2.65
C PRO A 35 6.15 8.11 -1.24
N VAL A 36 6.49 9.40 -1.09
CA VAL A 36 6.42 10.08 0.21
C VAL A 36 4.97 10.19 0.70
N ALA A 37 4.04 10.49 -0.21
CA ALA A 37 2.61 10.53 0.12
C ALA A 37 2.10 9.15 0.54
N HIS A 38 2.50 8.08 -0.15
CA HIS A 38 2.16 6.70 0.24
C HIS A 38 2.59 6.35 1.66
N LEU A 39 3.81 6.74 2.05
CA LEU A 39 4.29 6.57 3.43
C LEU A 39 3.47 7.40 4.43
N GLY A 40 3.03 8.60 4.06
CA GLY A 40 2.10 9.39 4.87
C GLY A 40 0.75 8.68 5.07
N TYR A 41 0.16 8.17 3.98
CA TYR A 41 -1.11 7.43 4.03
C TYR A 41 -1.00 6.16 4.87
N PHE A 42 0.12 5.43 4.79
CA PHE A 42 0.35 4.22 5.58
C PHE A 42 0.49 4.54 7.07
N ARG A 43 1.20 5.61 7.42
CA ARG A 43 1.30 6.09 8.80
C ARG A 43 -0.09 6.39 9.37
N GLU A 44 -0.88 7.20 8.66
CA GLU A 44 -2.23 7.56 9.08
C GLU A 44 -3.12 6.31 9.23
N ALA A 45 -3.07 5.40 8.25
CA ALA A 45 -3.91 4.22 8.22
C ALA A 45 -3.55 3.17 9.28
N PHE A 46 -2.27 2.92 9.52
CA PHE A 46 -1.78 1.78 10.30
C PHE A 46 -1.21 2.17 11.66
N VAL A 47 -0.68 3.38 11.83
CA VAL A 47 -0.23 3.90 13.13
C VAL A 47 -1.38 4.60 13.85
N VAL A 48 -1.96 5.63 13.22
CA VAL A 48 -2.93 6.51 13.89
C VAL A 48 -4.30 5.84 14.03
N ARG A 49 -4.89 5.42 12.91
CA ARG A 49 -6.28 4.93 12.89
C ARG A 49 -6.42 3.50 13.42
N ARG A 50 -5.62 2.57 12.88
CA ARG A 50 -5.75 1.13 13.21
C ARG A 50 -4.85 0.67 14.35
N LYS A 51 -3.78 1.43 14.66
CA LYS A 51 -2.82 1.10 15.72
C LYS A 51 -2.23 -0.31 15.58
N TRP A 52 -2.00 -0.75 14.34
CA TRP A 52 -1.34 -2.03 14.04
C TRP A 52 0.17 -1.97 14.32
N ILE A 53 0.75 -0.78 14.20
CA ILE A 53 2.18 -0.51 14.33
C ILE A 53 2.37 0.78 15.12
N GLY A 54 3.31 0.79 16.07
CA GLY A 54 3.66 1.99 16.81
C GLY A 54 4.45 3.00 15.96
N GLU A 55 4.48 4.26 16.39
CA GLU A 55 5.14 5.36 15.67
C GLU A 55 6.62 5.07 15.40
N GLN A 56 7.34 4.65 16.44
CA GLN A 56 8.77 4.35 16.35
C GLN A 56 9.04 3.15 15.44
N ALA A 57 8.26 2.08 15.62
CA ALA A 57 8.37 0.88 14.79
C ALA A 57 8.08 1.16 13.31
N TYR A 58 7.15 2.08 13.02
CA TYR A 58 6.89 2.54 11.66
C TYR A 58 8.07 3.32 11.08
N ALA A 59 8.64 4.26 11.84
CA ALA A 59 9.80 5.02 11.41
C ALA A 59 11.02 4.12 11.13
N ASP A 60 11.28 3.14 12.00
CA ASP A 60 12.36 2.16 11.83
C ASP A 60 12.11 1.27 10.60
N LEU A 61 10.87 0.83 10.39
CA LEU A 61 10.50 0.06 9.19
C LEU A 61 10.70 0.86 7.91
N VAL A 62 10.30 2.13 7.89
CA VAL A 62 10.51 3.03 6.75
C VAL A 62 11.99 3.22 6.49
N ALA A 63 12.79 3.47 7.53
CA ALA A 63 14.23 3.63 7.41
C ALA A 63 14.87 2.36 6.83
N LEU A 64 14.50 1.18 7.34
CA LEU A 64 14.97 -0.11 6.82
C LEU A 64 14.64 -0.28 5.34
N CYS A 65 13.40 -0.04 4.94
CA CYS A 65 12.97 -0.17 3.55
C CYS A 65 13.62 0.85 2.61
N GLN A 66 14.05 2.01 3.13
CA GLN A 66 14.82 3.00 2.37
C GLN A 66 16.28 2.60 2.18
N PHE A 67 16.85 1.80 3.08
CA PHE A 67 18.18 1.23 2.91
C PHE A 67 18.20 0.07 1.91
N LEU A 68 17.08 -0.65 1.76
CA LEU A 68 16.98 -1.81 0.88
C LEU A 68 16.74 -1.39 -0.58
N PRO A 69 17.30 -2.13 -1.56
CA PRO A 69 17.08 -1.83 -2.97
C PRO A 69 15.61 -2.03 -3.36
N GLY A 70 15.05 -1.02 -4.04
CA GLY A 70 13.70 -1.05 -4.59
C GLY A 70 12.78 0.03 -4.00
N PRO A 71 11.51 0.08 -4.42
CA PRO A 71 10.58 1.12 -3.99
C PRO A 71 10.20 0.95 -2.51
N ALA A 72 10.67 1.85 -1.64
CA ALA A 72 10.45 1.71 -0.20
C ALA A 72 8.97 1.69 0.20
N SER A 73 8.10 2.46 -0.47
CA SER A 73 6.66 2.44 -0.16
C SER A 73 6.06 1.05 -0.34
N SER A 74 6.38 0.36 -1.45
CA SER A 74 5.92 -1.02 -1.69
C SER A 74 6.49 -1.99 -0.65
N GLN A 75 7.77 -1.85 -0.31
CA GLN A 75 8.42 -2.67 0.71
C GLN A 75 7.77 -2.51 2.09
N VAL A 76 7.48 -1.27 2.52
CA VAL A 76 6.80 -0.98 3.79
C VAL A 76 5.39 -1.59 3.80
N GLY A 77 4.62 -1.43 2.72
CA GLY A 77 3.27 -1.99 2.63
C GLY A 77 3.26 -3.52 2.73
N MET A 78 4.15 -4.19 1.99
CA MET A 78 4.32 -5.64 2.05
C MET A 78 4.80 -6.12 3.42
N ALA A 79 5.72 -5.40 4.06
CA ALA A 79 6.21 -5.71 5.39
C ALA A 79 5.13 -5.58 6.46
N ILE A 80 4.26 -4.57 6.38
CA ILE A 80 3.09 -4.42 7.26
C ILE A 80 2.12 -5.60 7.06
N GLY A 81 1.84 -5.96 5.80
CA GLY A 81 1.00 -7.14 5.49
C GLY A 81 1.58 -8.44 6.03
N LEU A 82 2.90 -8.64 5.86
CA LEU A 82 3.64 -9.79 6.37
C LEU A 82 3.53 -9.91 7.88
N GLN A 83 3.70 -8.80 8.59
CA GLN A 83 3.69 -8.81 10.05
C GLN A 83 2.28 -8.98 10.62
N ARG A 84 1.26 -8.47 9.92
CA ARG A 84 -0.13 -8.56 10.39
C ARG A 84 -0.74 -9.96 10.20
N ALA A 85 -0.51 -10.60 9.06
CA ALA A 85 -1.15 -11.86 8.69
C ALA A 85 -0.24 -12.86 7.95
N GLY A 86 1.08 -12.79 8.16
CA GLY A 86 2.06 -13.69 7.56
C GLY A 86 2.22 -13.51 6.05
N TYR A 87 2.81 -14.49 5.37
CA TYR A 87 3.07 -14.42 3.92
C TYR A 87 1.80 -14.20 3.09
N VAL A 88 0.65 -14.72 3.54
CA VAL A 88 -0.63 -14.48 2.87
C VAL A 88 -1.08 -13.02 3.05
N GLY A 89 -0.80 -12.42 4.22
CA GLY A 89 -0.99 -11.00 4.46
C GLY A 89 -0.12 -10.11 3.56
N LEU A 90 1.14 -10.50 3.30
CA LEU A 90 2.01 -9.82 2.34
C LEU A 90 1.40 -9.81 0.94
N LEU A 91 0.99 -10.99 0.44
CA LEU A 91 0.38 -11.12 -0.88
C LEU A 91 -0.94 -10.35 -0.97
N ALA A 92 -1.75 -10.38 0.08
CA ALA A 92 -3.00 -9.63 0.17
C ALA A 92 -2.75 -8.11 0.13
N ALA A 93 -1.76 -7.61 0.85
CA ALA A 93 -1.39 -6.19 0.82
C ALA A 93 -0.93 -5.75 -0.57
N TRP A 94 -0.04 -6.53 -1.20
CA TRP A 94 0.49 -6.24 -2.54
C TRP A 94 -0.62 -6.25 -3.59
N THR A 95 -1.42 -7.31 -3.63
CA THR A 95 -2.52 -7.43 -4.60
C THR A 95 -3.57 -6.34 -4.41
N ALA A 96 -4.01 -6.07 -3.18
CA ALA A 96 -5.02 -5.06 -2.91
C ALA A 96 -4.55 -3.63 -3.24
N PHE A 97 -3.26 -3.35 -3.06
CA PHE A 97 -2.70 -2.04 -3.37
C PHE A 97 -2.47 -1.84 -4.87
N THR A 98 -2.01 -2.87 -5.59
CA THR A 98 -1.58 -2.75 -7.00
C THR A 98 -2.66 -3.11 -8.02
N LEU A 99 -3.49 -4.13 -7.75
CA LEU A 99 -4.49 -4.60 -8.73
C LEU A 99 -5.51 -3.54 -9.16
N PRO A 100 -6.06 -2.67 -8.29
CA PRO A 100 -7.05 -1.71 -8.73
C PRO A 100 -6.56 -0.80 -9.85
N SER A 101 -5.32 -0.31 -9.76
CA SER A 101 -4.71 0.50 -10.80
C SER A 101 -4.48 -0.29 -12.09
N ALA A 102 -3.98 -1.53 -11.98
CA ALA A 102 -3.79 -2.40 -13.15
C ALA A 102 -5.12 -2.69 -13.86
N ILE A 103 -6.19 -2.98 -13.12
CA ILE A 103 -7.53 -3.21 -13.67
C ILE A 103 -8.03 -1.96 -14.38
N LEU A 104 -7.88 -0.77 -13.78
CA LEU A 104 -8.28 0.49 -14.41
C LEU A 104 -7.52 0.77 -15.71
N LEU A 105 -6.21 0.52 -15.74
CA LEU A 105 -5.39 0.70 -16.94
C LEU A 105 -5.78 -0.28 -18.05
N VAL A 106 -6.02 -1.56 -17.70
CA VAL A 106 -6.46 -2.58 -18.66
C VAL A 106 -7.86 -2.23 -19.20
N ALA A 107 -8.79 -1.85 -18.33
CA ALA A 107 -10.13 -1.43 -18.72
C ALA A 107 -10.09 -0.19 -19.63
N PHE A 108 -9.22 0.77 -19.31
CA PHE A 108 -9.00 1.95 -20.14
C PHE A 108 -8.43 1.59 -21.51
N ALA A 109 -7.44 0.69 -21.58
CA ALA A 109 -6.85 0.25 -22.85
C ALA A 109 -7.88 -0.43 -23.76
N TYR A 110 -8.69 -1.35 -23.21
CA TYR A 110 -9.78 -1.97 -23.97
C TYR A 110 -10.86 -0.95 -24.36
N GLY A 111 -11.23 -0.04 -23.45
CA GLY A 111 -12.20 1.02 -23.73
C GLY A 111 -11.73 1.95 -24.85
N ALA A 112 -10.47 2.37 -24.85
CA ALA A 112 -9.90 3.22 -25.90
C ALA A 112 -9.89 2.51 -27.27
N SER A 113 -9.52 1.23 -27.31
CA SER A 113 -9.58 0.43 -28.55
C SER A 113 -11.00 0.28 -29.09
N ALA A 114 -12.00 0.10 -28.20
CA ALA A 114 -13.40 -0.04 -28.59
C ALA A 114 -14.01 1.27 -29.14
N LEU A 115 -13.45 2.43 -28.77
CA LEU A 115 -13.86 3.74 -29.26
C LEU A 115 -13.19 4.13 -30.59
N GLY A 116 -12.39 3.25 -31.21
CA GLY A 116 -11.75 3.52 -32.50
C GLY A 116 -10.57 4.48 -32.40
N ALA A 117 -9.86 4.50 -31.27
CA ALA A 117 -8.61 5.25 -31.11
C ALA A 117 -7.43 4.72 -31.96
N ASP A 118 -7.73 3.96 -33.02
CA ASP A 118 -6.77 3.45 -34.01
C ASP A 118 -6.58 4.42 -35.21
N GLY A 119 -7.37 5.50 -35.31
CA GLY A 119 -7.54 6.25 -36.57
C GLY A 119 -7.25 7.76 -36.56
N GLY A 120 -6.46 8.31 -35.64
CA GLY A 120 -6.37 9.77 -35.48
C GLY A 120 -5.02 10.34 -35.05
N THR A 121 -3.95 10.01 -35.77
CA THR A 121 -2.61 10.67 -35.68
C THR A 121 -2.61 12.16 -36.08
N GLY A 122 -3.72 12.89 -35.88
CA GLY A 122 -3.78 14.33 -36.15
C GLY A 122 -3.10 15.19 -35.09
N TRP A 123 -2.70 14.61 -33.95
CA TRP A 123 -2.21 15.36 -32.78
C TRP A 123 -0.68 15.29 -32.62
N ILE A 124 0.01 14.50 -33.47
CA ILE A 124 1.47 14.29 -33.43
C ILE A 124 2.19 15.01 -34.58
N GLN A 125 1.47 15.62 -35.54
CA GLN A 125 2.05 16.43 -36.62
C GLN A 125 2.08 17.94 -36.32
N GLY A 126 2.37 18.31 -35.07
CA GLY A 126 2.78 19.67 -34.75
C GLY A 126 4.17 19.96 -35.32
#